data_AF-A0A229H2U6-F1
#
_entry.id   AF-A0A229H2U6-F1
#
_cell.length_a   1.000
_cell.length_b   1.000
_cell.length_c   1.000
_cell.angle_alpha   90.00
_cell.angle_beta   90.00
_cell.angle_gamma   90.00
#
_symmetry.space_group_name_H-M   'P 1'
#
loop_
_entity.id
_entity.type
_entity.pdbx_description
1 polymer ?
#
loop_
_entity_poly.entity_id
_entity_poly.type
_entity_poly.pdbx_seq_one_letter_code
_entity_poly.pdbx_strand_id
1 'polypeptide(L)' 'MHTPEQAAALLQVPASWLRKKAAARSIPCTRVGRHLRFSTEDLNTIIRSGSRHPDHT' A
#
# COMPACT_ATOMS: atom_id res chain seq x y z
N MET A 1 -2.94 6.39 10.79
CA MET A 1 -1.97 6.59 9.68
C MET A 1 -0.86 5.56 9.84
N HIS A 2 -0.75 4.62 8.91
CA HIS A 2 0.17 3.48 8.94
C HIS A 2 1.44 3.77 8.13
N THR A 3 2.57 3.23 8.58
CA THR A 3 3.80 3.20 7.76
C THR A 3 3.64 2.17 6.64
N PRO A 4 4.46 2.21 5.58
CA PRO A 4 4.48 1.16 4.56
C PRO A 4 4.68 -0.24 5.15
N GLU A 5 5.47 -0.39 6.21
CA GLU A 5 5.70 -1.69 6.87
C GLU A 5 4.47 -2.13 7.67
N GLN A 6 3.80 -1.20 8.35
CA GLN A 6 2.59 -1.53 9.09
C GLN A 6 1.42 -1.82 8.15
N ALA A 7 1.30 -1.09 7.06
CA ALA A 7 0.34 -1.37 5.99
C ALA A 7 0.58 -2.75 5.36
N ALA A 8 1.85 -3.10 5.11
CA ALA A 8 2.24 -4.42 4.61
C ALA A 8 1.80 -5.55 5.55
N ALA A 9 2.03 -5.38 6.85
CA ALA A 9 1.59 -6.35 7.86
C ALA A 9 0.05 -6.47 7.92
N LEU A 10 -0.68 -5.35 7.84
CA LEU A 10 -2.14 -5.36 7.86
C LEU A 10 -2.76 -6.01 6.62
N LEU A 11 -2.17 -5.76 5.45
CA LEU A 11 -2.62 -6.30 4.17
C LEU A 11 -2.07 -7.70 3.89
N GLN A 12 -1.15 -8.20 4.72
CA GLN A 12 -0.40 -9.45 4.49
C GLN A 12 0.30 -9.47 3.11
N VAL A 13 0.83 -8.32 2.68
CA VAL A 13 1.56 -8.17 1.41
C VAL A 13 3.00 -7.72 1.67
N PRO A 14 3.95 -8.00 0.76
CA PRO A 14 5.32 -7.53 0.93
C PRO A 14 5.43 -5.99 0.86
N ALA A 15 6.18 -5.40 1.80
CA ALA A 15 6.40 -3.96 1.86
C ALA A 15 7.09 -3.41 0.59
N SER A 16 7.90 -4.23 -0.09
CA SER A 16 8.51 -3.89 -1.38
C SER A 16 7.47 -3.68 -2.48
N TRP A 17 6.40 -4.48 -2.51
CA TRP A 17 5.28 -4.32 -3.45
C TRP A 17 4.54 -3.01 -3.20
N LEU A 18 4.26 -2.70 -1.92
CA LEU A 18 3.65 -1.44 -1.51
C LEU A 18 4.50 -0.24 -1.97
N ARG A 19 5.82 -0.27 -1.74
CA ARG A 19 6.74 0.78 -2.21
C ARG A 19 6.75 0.91 -3.73
N LYS A 20 6.81 -0.21 -4.47
CA LYS A 20 6.83 -0.23 -5.94
C LYS A 20 5.53 0.33 -6.51
N LYS A 21 4.37 -0.10 -5.99
CA LYS A 21 3.05 0.37 -6.42
C LYS A 21 2.81 1.83 -6.04
N ALA A 22 3.26 2.28 -4.86
CA ALA A 22 3.19 3.68 -4.45
C ALA A 22 4.07 4.57 -5.33
N ALA A 23 5.29 4.12 -5.66
CA ALA A 23 6.17 4.83 -6.60
C ALA A 23 5.56 4.91 -8.01
N ALA A 24 4.92 3.83 -8.46
CA ALA A 24 4.16 3.79 -9.72
C ALA A 24 2.80 4.51 -9.65
N ARG A 25 2.43 5.11 -8.49
CA ARG A 25 1.14 5.79 -8.27
C ARG A 25 -0.09 4.90 -8.56
N SER A 26 0.08 3.58 -8.53
CA SER A 26 -1.00 2.61 -8.79
C SER A 26 -1.89 2.36 -7.57
N ILE A 27 -1.44 2.75 -6.38
CA ILE A 27 -2.20 2.64 -5.14
C ILE A 27 -2.28 4.02 -4.48
N PRO A 28 -3.36 4.28 -3.73
CA PRO A 28 -3.46 5.49 -2.93
C PRO A 28 -2.44 5.46 -1.79
N CYS A 29 -1.72 6.56 -1.63
CA CYS A 29 -0.76 6.76 -0.55
C CYS A 29 -0.70 8.24 -0.19
N THR A 30 -0.73 8.53 1.10
CA THR A 30 -0.64 9.89 1.61
C THR A 30 0.83 10.25 1.81
N ARG A 31 1.32 11.30 1.13
CA ARG A 31 2.68 11.80 1.32
C ARG A 31 2.70 12.80 2.48
N VAL A 32 3.34 12.43 3.57
CA VAL A 32 3.52 13.29 4.75
C VAL A 32 4.98 13.74 4.76
N GLY A 33 5.25 14.87 4.11
CA GLY A 33 6.60 15.37 3.89
C GLY A 33 7.44 14.41 3.02
N ARG A 34 8.55 13.90 3.59
CA ARG A 34 9.42 12.91 2.91
C ARG A 34 8.95 11.46 3.10
N HIS A 35 7.95 11.22 3.94
CA HIS A 35 7.48 9.88 4.28
C HIS A 35 6.18 9.53 3.57
N LEU A 36 6.05 8.27 3.17
CA LEU A 36 4.79 7.70 2.71
C LEU A 36 4.03 7.16 3.92
N ARG A 37 2.73 7.49 3.99
CA ARG A 37 1.80 7.01 5.00
C ARG A 37 0.54 6.48 4.32
N PHE A 38 -0.05 5.46 4.90
CA PHE A 38 -1.29 4.85 4.43
C PHE A 38 -2.37 5.09 5.47
N SER A 39 -3.41 5.83 5.09
CA SER A 39 -4.62 5.97 5.89
C SER A 39 -5.44 4.69 5.81
N THR A 40 -6.35 4.48 6.76
CA THR A 40 -7.25 3.33 6.72
C THR A 40 -8.11 3.32 5.45
N GLU A 41 -8.49 4.49 4.94
CA GLU A 41 -9.19 4.65 3.67
C GLU A 41 -8.33 4.25 2.46
N ASP A 42 -7.04 4.61 2.47
CA ASP A 42 -6.07 4.16 1.46
C ASP A 42 -6.01 2.62 1.45
N LEU A 43 -5.88 2.00 2.63
CA LEU A 43 -5.86 0.54 2.77
C LEU A 43 -7.14 -0.11 2.25
N ASN A 44 -8.31 0.44 2.60
CA ASN A 44 -9.58 -0.11 2.14
C ASN A 44 -9.71 -0.04 0.61
N THR A 45 -9.27 1.08 0.02
CA THR A 45 -9.20 1.25 -1.43
C THR A 45 -8.25 0.25 -2.07
N ILE A 46 -7.07 0.03 -1.47
CA ILE A 46 -6.10 -0.97 -1.94
C ILE A 46 -6.70 -2.38 -1.89
N ILE A 47 -7.40 -2.74 -0.82
CA ILE A 47 -8.08 -4.04 -0.71
C ILE A 47 -9.13 -4.18 -1.82
N ARG A 48 -9.95 -3.15 -2.01
CA ARG A 48 -11.03 -3.12 -3.01
C ARG A 48 -10.49 -3.18 -4.45
N SER A 49 -9.38 -2.53 -4.73
CA SER A 49 -8.70 -2.57 -6.03
C SER A 49 -7.83 -3.82 -6.22
N GLY A 50 -7.30 -4.38 -5.12
CA GLY A 50 -6.33 -5.47 -5.05
C GLY A 50 -6.92 -6.87 -5.10
N SER A 51 -8.26 -7.04 -5.02
CA SER A 51 -8.93 -8.33 -5.27
C SER A 51 -8.65 -8.95 -6.65
N ARG A 52 -7.92 -8.26 -7.53
CA ARG A 52 -7.33 -8.82 -8.76
C ARG A 52 -5.86 -9.21 -8.51
N HIS A 53 -5.65 -10.36 -7.85
CA HIS A 53 -4.42 -11.17 -7.78
C HIS A 53 -3.08 -10.50 -7.39
N PRO A 54 -2.39 -10.95 -6.32
CA PRO A 54 -0.94 -10.89 -6.26
C PRO A 54 -0.37 -12.04 -7.11
N ASP A 55 0.13 -11.70 -8.30
CA ASP A 55 1.05 -12.56 -9.04
C ASP A 55 2.28 -12.83 -8.16
N HIS A 56 2.46 -14.10 -7.81
CA HIS A 56 3.63 -14.61 -7.10
C HIS A 56 4.49 -15.34 -8.14
N THR A 57 5.12 -14.58 -9.05
CA THR A 57 6.20 -15.09 -9.91
C THR A 57 7.44 -15.38 -9.08
#